data_AF-A0A9D1DBX8-F1
#
_entry.id   AF-A0A9D1DBX8-F1
#
_cell.length_a   1.000
_cell.length_b   1.000
_cell.length_c   1.000
_cell.angle_alpha   90.00
_cell.angle_beta   90.00
_cell.angle_gamma   90.00
#
_symmetry.space_group_name_H-M   'P 1'
#
loop_
_entity.id
_entity.type
_entity.pdbx_description
1 polymer ?
#
loop_
_entity_poly.entity_id
_entity_poly.type
_entity_poly.pdbx_seq_one_letter_code
_entity_poly.pdbx_strand_id
1 'polypeptide(L)'
;MTQKIFAQNKLIVTLNLKEIVMPKPMTADKPFPTTEGLCRDAYSLRVISPAYATPASELNAILQYLYHYHHFKACGYADFADTIESIAIAEMMHLKLLGASILALGAAPIYTANPPALFNFYSAKFVTYSRALVCMAEDDVRAEKQAIRGYERMLCMLRNQRVKEIIERILEDERMHLAAFEDILHSLKS
;
A
#
# COMPACT_ATOMS: atom_id res chain seq x y z
N MET A 1 20.59 27.94 -0.60
CA MET A 1 21.40 27.25 -1.65
C MET A 1 20.67 25.99 -2.13
N THR A 2 19.47 26.13 -2.69
CA THR A 2 18.62 24.97 -3.03
C THR A 2 17.63 25.29 -4.15
N GLN A 3 18.15 25.72 -5.31
CA GLN A 3 17.39 25.86 -6.56
C GLN A 3 18.25 25.48 -7.77
N LYS A 4 18.97 24.35 -7.71
CA LYS A 4 19.86 23.92 -8.80
C LYS A 4 19.73 22.44 -9.20
N ILE A 5 18.57 21.81 -9.00
CA ILE A 5 18.33 20.43 -9.48
C ILE A 5 17.30 20.38 -10.63
N PHE A 6 16.53 21.44 -10.90
CA PHE A 6 15.55 21.46 -12.01
C PHE A 6 16.04 22.18 -13.28
N ALA A 7 17.29 22.62 -13.33
CA ALA A 7 17.83 23.32 -14.49
C ALA A 7 18.84 22.42 -15.21
N GLN A 8 18.35 21.69 -16.22
CA GLN A 8 19.02 20.98 -17.33
C GLN A 8 18.60 19.52 -17.48
N ASN A 9 17.31 19.32 -17.74
CA ASN A 9 16.77 18.40 -18.73
C ASN A 9 15.26 18.60 -18.67
N LYS A 10 14.63 18.98 -19.77
CA LYS A 10 13.16 18.92 -19.88
C LYS A 10 12.80 17.45 -19.72
N LEU A 11 12.43 17.04 -18.51
CA LEU A 11 11.85 15.73 -18.26
C LEU A 11 10.43 15.79 -18.84
N ILE A 12 10.31 15.63 -20.16
CA ILE A 12 9.02 15.52 -20.83
C ILE A 12 8.53 14.10 -20.53
N VAL A 13 7.82 13.93 -19.42
CA VAL A 13 7.05 12.71 -19.19
C VAL A 13 5.85 12.77 -20.11
N THR A 14 5.99 12.26 -21.34
CA THR A 14 4.86 12.07 -22.24
C THR A 14 4.21 10.75 -21.85
N LEU A 15 3.06 10.80 -21.18
CA LEU A 15 2.27 9.61 -20.87
C LEU A 15 1.21 9.41 -21.96
N ASN A 16 1.36 8.39 -22.80
CA ASN A 16 0.33 8.00 -23.76
C ASN A 16 -0.63 7.02 -23.06
N LEU A 17 -1.80 7.52 -22.62
CA LEU A 17 -2.80 6.71 -21.91
C LEU A 17 -3.28 5.48 -22.70
N LYS A 18 -3.12 5.45 -24.03
CA LYS A 18 -3.50 4.30 -24.88
C LYS A 18 -2.49 3.14 -24.84
N GLU A 19 -1.32 3.36 -24.25
CA GLU A 19 -0.20 2.40 -24.19
C GLU A 19 0.20 2.05 -22.75
N ILE A 20 -0.60 2.45 -21.75
CA ILE A 20 -0.33 2.10 -20.37
C ILE A 20 -0.56 0.61 -20.18
N VAL A 21 0.54 -0.12 -20.07
CA VAL A 21 0.58 -1.51 -19.63
C VAL A 21 0.94 -1.50 -18.17
N MET A 22 -0.01 -1.82 -17.30
CA MET A 22 0.25 -1.99 -15.88
C MET A 22 0.92 -3.36 -15.65
N PRO A 23 1.95 -3.46 -14.78
CA PRO A 23 2.53 -4.74 -14.42
C PRO A 23 1.50 -5.63 -13.71
N LYS A 24 1.73 -6.94 -13.72
CA LYS A 24 0.95 -7.88 -12.91
C LYS A 24 1.16 -7.53 -11.43
N PRO A 25 0.12 -7.54 -10.57
CA PRO A 25 0.28 -7.27 -9.14
C PRO A 25 1.19 -8.31 -8.46
N MET A 26 2.06 -7.84 -7.56
CA MET A 26 2.92 -8.69 -6.75
C MET A 26 2.08 -9.31 -5.63
N THR A 27 1.55 -10.51 -5.88
CA THR A 27 0.71 -11.22 -4.92
C THR A 27 1.16 -12.68 -4.85
N ALA A 28 1.03 -13.30 -3.69
CA ALA A 28 1.23 -14.73 -3.53
C ALA A 28 0.27 -15.51 -4.45
N ASP A 29 0.71 -16.69 -4.89
CA ASP A 29 -0.04 -17.58 -5.77
C ASP A 29 -1.15 -18.33 -5.01
N LYS A 30 -2.03 -17.56 -4.36
CA LYS A 30 -3.16 -18.01 -3.58
C LYS A 30 -4.33 -17.04 -3.74
N PRO A 31 -5.56 -17.55 -3.90
CA PRO A 31 -6.73 -16.70 -4.04
C PRO A 31 -6.97 -15.88 -2.77
N PHE A 32 -7.54 -14.68 -2.94
CA PHE A 32 -8.05 -13.92 -1.81
C PHE A 32 -9.33 -14.58 -1.25
N PRO A 33 -9.49 -14.63 0.08
CA PRO A 33 -10.74 -15.08 0.69
C PRO A 33 -11.94 -14.21 0.29
N THR A 34 -13.12 -14.81 0.26
CA THR A 34 -14.38 -14.09 0.01
C THR A 34 -14.86 -13.35 1.26
N THR A 35 -15.51 -12.21 1.07
CA THR A 35 -16.25 -11.51 2.14
C THR A 35 -17.65 -12.08 2.36
N GLU A 36 -18.06 -13.06 1.55
CA GLU A 36 -19.36 -13.73 1.68
C GLU A 36 -19.47 -14.47 3.02
N GLY A 37 -20.64 -14.33 3.65
CA GLY A 37 -20.92 -14.92 4.96
C GLY A 37 -20.32 -14.17 6.15
N LEU A 38 -19.59 -13.06 5.91
CA LEU A 38 -19.33 -12.10 6.98
C LEU A 38 -20.65 -11.43 7.41
N CYS A 39 -20.83 -11.30 8.71
CA CYS A 39 -21.98 -10.63 9.31
C CYS A 39 -21.50 -9.44 10.14
N ARG A 40 -22.46 -8.65 10.64
CA ARG A 40 -22.16 -7.49 11.49
C ARG A 40 -21.32 -7.90 12.70
N ASP A 41 -20.13 -7.32 12.79
CA ASP A 41 -19.18 -7.55 13.89
C ASP A 41 -18.38 -6.27 14.12
N ALA A 42 -18.88 -5.46 15.04
CA ALA A 42 -18.29 -4.16 15.38
C ALA A 42 -16.88 -4.27 15.96
N TYR A 43 -16.55 -5.40 16.60
CA TYR A 43 -15.23 -5.61 17.17
C TYR A 43 -14.21 -5.87 16.07
N SER A 44 -14.48 -6.83 15.18
CA SER A 44 -13.59 -7.11 14.04
C SER A 44 -13.46 -5.90 13.12
N LEU A 45 -14.56 -5.16 12.88
CA LEU A 45 -14.53 -3.88 12.15
C LEU A 45 -13.54 -2.90 12.78
N ARG A 46 -13.62 -2.70 14.09
CA ARG A 46 -12.73 -1.78 14.81
C ARG A 46 -11.27 -2.22 14.75
N VAL A 47 -11.01 -3.52 14.77
CA VAL A 47 -9.66 -4.09 14.70
C VAL A 47 -9.02 -3.86 13.32
N ILE A 48 -9.76 -4.09 12.23
CA ILE A 48 -9.19 -3.97 10.86
C ILE A 48 -9.19 -2.54 10.32
N SER A 49 -10.05 -1.66 10.83
CA SER A 49 -10.21 -0.28 10.36
C SER A 49 -8.91 0.50 10.12
N PRO A 50 -7.87 0.40 10.99
CA PRO A 50 -6.62 1.12 10.78
C PRO A 50 -5.87 0.77 9.49
N ALA A 51 -6.07 -0.43 8.93
CA ALA A 51 -5.43 -0.85 7.67
C ALA A 51 -6.06 -0.21 6.43
N TYR A 52 -7.20 0.49 6.56
CA TYR A 52 -7.92 1.03 5.40
C TYR A 52 -7.44 2.41 4.96
N ALA A 53 -7.44 3.41 5.86
CA ALA A 53 -7.22 4.81 5.49
C ALA A 53 -6.50 5.63 6.59
N THR A 54 -5.39 5.10 7.10
CA THR A 54 -4.48 5.76 8.06
C THR A 54 -3.09 6.00 7.44
N PRO A 55 -2.14 6.68 8.12
CA PRO A 55 -0.78 6.83 7.60
C PRO A 55 -0.01 5.52 7.37
N ALA A 56 -0.47 4.40 7.93
CA ALA A 56 0.15 3.07 7.78
C ALA A 56 -0.86 2.06 7.21
N SER A 57 -1.63 2.49 6.21
CA SER A 57 -2.70 1.73 5.56
C SER A 57 -2.46 1.55 4.07
N GLU A 58 -3.26 0.70 3.43
CA GLU A 58 -3.14 0.42 2.01
C GLU A 58 -3.35 1.67 1.16
N LEU A 59 -4.28 2.56 1.57
CA LEU A 59 -4.48 3.82 0.88
C LEU A 59 -3.21 4.68 0.86
N ASN A 60 -2.46 4.71 1.97
CA ASN A 60 -1.22 5.46 2.03
C ASN A 60 -0.11 4.78 1.21
N ALA A 61 -0.03 3.45 1.28
CA ALA A 61 0.94 2.65 0.52
C ALA A 61 0.77 2.87 -0.98
N ILE A 62 -0.46 2.76 -1.52
CA ILE A 62 -0.76 3.03 -2.94
C ILE A 62 -0.23 4.41 -3.37
N LEU A 63 -0.55 5.46 -2.61
CA LEU A 63 -0.19 6.83 -2.96
C LEU A 63 1.32 7.07 -2.85
N GLN A 64 1.98 6.48 -1.84
CA GLN A 64 3.43 6.57 -1.66
C GLN A 64 4.17 5.84 -2.77
N TYR A 65 3.78 4.60 -3.08
CA TYR A 65 4.48 3.78 -4.05
C TYR A 65 4.30 4.33 -5.47
N LEU A 66 3.12 4.87 -5.83
CA LEU A 66 2.97 5.56 -7.12
C LEU A 66 3.80 6.84 -7.20
N TYR A 67 3.93 7.59 -6.10
CA TYR A 67 4.83 8.74 -6.06
C TYR A 67 6.29 8.32 -6.29
N HIS A 68 6.78 7.30 -5.58
CA HIS A 68 8.13 6.78 -5.72
C HIS A 68 8.38 6.18 -7.12
N TYR A 69 7.43 5.41 -7.65
CA TYR A 69 7.45 4.87 -9.01
C TYR A 69 7.84 5.92 -10.05
N HIS A 70 7.17 7.07 -10.05
CA HIS A 70 7.45 8.14 -11.00
C HIS A 70 8.89 8.64 -10.92
N HIS A 71 9.45 8.70 -9.72
CA HIS A 71 10.84 9.12 -9.50
C HIS A 71 11.84 8.05 -9.95
N PHE A 72 11.61 6.78 -9.61
CA PHE A 72 12.46 5.68 -10.09
C PHE A 72 12.46 5.60 -11.63
N LYS A 73 11.28 5.70 -12.26
CA LYS A 73 11.14 5.69 -13.72
C LYS A 73 11.87 6.89 -14.36
N ALA A 74 11.68 8.09 -13.82
CA ALA A 74 12.34 9.31 -14.29
C ALA A 74 13.87 9.26 -14.20
N CYS A 75 14.40 8.54 -13.21
CA CYS A 75 15.84 8.36 -13.02
C CYS A 75 16.43 7.19 -13.81
N GLY A 76 15.65 6.51 -14.65
CA GLY A 76 16.12 5.40 -15.49
C GLY A 76 16.16 4.03 -14.81
N TYR A 77 15.59 3.89 -13.62
CA TYR A 77 15.48 2.61 -12.90
C TYR A 77 14.17 1.91 -13.24
N ALA A 78 13.99 1.56 -14.52
CA ALA A 78 12.73 1.02 -15.03
C ALA A 78 12.30 -0.27 -14.32
N ASP A 79 13.21 -1.21 -14.08
CA ASP A 79 12.88 -2.50 -13.46
C ASP A 79 12.41 -2.33 -11.99
N PHE A 80 13.06 -1.42 -11.25
CA PHE A 80 12.62 -1.09 -9.89
C PHE A 80 11.30 -0.34 -9.90
N ALA A 81 11.11 0.61 -10.83
CA ALA A 81 9.84 1.29 -10.99
C ALA A 81 8.70 0.29 -11.25
N ASP A 82 8.88 -0.63 -12.20
CA ASP A 82 7.85 -1.61 -12.56
C ASP A 82 7.54 -2.55 -11.36
N THR A 83 8.54 -2.86 -10.53
CA THR A 83 8.36 -3.59 -9.26
C THR A 83 7.54 -2.79 -8.25
N ILE A 84 7.85 -1.51 -8.05
CA ILE A 84 7.12 -0.62 -7.14
C ILE A 84 5.66 -0.44 -7.60
N GLU A 85 5.43 -0.29 -8.90
CA GLU A 85 4.10 -0.20 -9.48
C GLU A 85 3.32 -1.52 -9.32
N SER A 86 3.98 -2.66 -9.50
CA SER A 86 3.40 -3.99 -9.25
C SER A 86 2.90 -4.14 -7.80
N ILE A 87 3.66 -3.66 -6.82
CA ILE A 87 3.27 -3.64 -5.41
C ILE A 87 2.10 -2.67 -5.19
N ALA A 88 2.16 -1.45 -5.73
CA ALA A 88 1.06 -0.49 -5.62
C ALA A 88 -0.28 -1.04 -6.15
N ILE A 89 -0.25 -1.89 -7.18
CA ILE A 89 -1.44 -2.59 -7.69
C ILE A 89 -1.93 -3.66 -6.72
N ALA A 90 -1.03 -4.41 -6.08
CA ALA A 90 -1.41 -5.34 -5.01
C ALA A 90 -2.09 -4.60 -3.86
N GLU A 91 -1.57 -3.44 -3.44
CA GLU A 91 -2.19 -2.61 -2.40
C GLU A 91 -3.59 -2.10 -2.78
N MET A 92 -3.83 -1.79 -4.06
CA MET A 92 -5.18 -1.48 -4.54
C MET A 92 -6.15 -2.66 -4.37
N MET A 93 -5.66 -3.89 -4.53
CA MET A 93 -6.45 -5.09 -4.28
C MET A 93 -6.72 -5.28 -2.78
N HIS A 94 -5.73 -5.06 -1.92
CA HIS A 94 -5.89 -5.10 -0.46
C HIS A 94 -6.92 -4.07 0.01
N LEU A 95 -6.80 -2.82 -0.44
CA LEU A 95 -7.74 -1.74 -0.11
C LEU A 95 -9.17 -2.11 -0.53
N LYS A 96 -9.34 -2.70 -1.72
CA LYS A 96 -10.65 -3.16 -2.20
C LYS A 96 -11.22 -4.27 -1.32
N LEU A 97 -10.41 -5.24 -0.92
CA LEU A 97 -10.81 -6.34 -0.05
C LEU A 97 -11.19 -5.84 1.36
N LEU A 98 -10.40 -4.93 1.94
CA LEU A 98 -10.71 -4.28 3.21
C LEU A 98 -11.99 -3.46 3.14
N GLY A 99 -12.20 -2.69 2.07
CA GLY A 99 -13.43 -1.92 1.85
C GLY A 99 -14.67 -2.82 1.78
N ALA A 100 -14.58 -3.94 1.05
CA ALA A 100 -15.65 -4.94 0.99
C ALA A 100 -15.90 -5.61 2.36
N SER A 101 -14.83 -5.85 3.12
CA SER A 101 -14.91 -6.42 4.48
C SER A 101 -15.60 -5.45 5.43
N ILE A 102 -15.25 -4.16 5.40
CA ILE A 102 -15.88 -3.10 6.19
C ILE A 102 -17.39 -3.01 5.91
N LEU A 103 -17.78 -3.08 4.63
CA LEU A 103 -19.19 -3.15 4.22
C LEU A 103 -19.91 -4.36 4.83
N ALA A 104 -19.33 -5.55 4.68
CA ALA A 104 -19.93 -6.79 5.19
C ALA A 104 -20.03 -6.82 6.73
N LEU A 105 -19.07 -6.20 7.42
CA LEU A 105 -19.07 -6.03 8.88
C LEU A 105 -20.06 -4.96 9.37
N GLY A 106 -20.73 -4.25 8.46
CA GLY A 106 -21.86 -3.39 8.76
C GLY A 106 -21.59 -1.88 8.75
N ALA A 107 -20.50 -1.42 8.14
CA ALA A 107 -20.15 0.00 8.05
C ALA A 107 -19.84 0.45 6.62
N ALA A 108 -20.07 1.74 6.33
CA ALA A 108 -19.60 2.34 5.07
C ALA A 108 -18.07 2.50 5.12
N PRO A 109 -17.34 2.15 4.05
CA PRO A 109 -15.88 2.21 3.99
C PRO A 109 -15.42 3.65 3.66
N ILE A 110 -15.75 4.57 4.56
CA ILE A 110 -15.31 5.97 4.48
C ILE A 110 -13.79 5.99 4.71
N TYR A 111 -13.06 6.77 3.91
CA TYR A 111 -11.60 6.94 4.04
C TYR A 111 -11.23 7.76 5.27
N THR A 112 -11.48 7.20 6.45
CA THR A 112 -11.08 7.72 7.75
C THR A 112 -10.35 6.66 8.55
N ALA A 113 -9.70 7.06 9.63
CA ALA A 113 -8.98 6.12 10.50
C ALA A 113 -9.91 5.09 11.19
N ASN A 114 -11.22 5.31 11.20
CA ASN A 114 -12.19 4.43 11.83
C ASN A 114 -13.57 4.53 11.16
N PRO A 115 -13.76 3.94 9.97
CA PRO A 115 -15.07 3.91 9.32
C PRO A 115 -16.15 3.32 10.24
N PRO A 116 -17.40 3.84 10.20
CA PRO A 116 -17.90 4.85 9.27
C PRO A 116 -17.79 6.30 9.80
N ALA A 117 -16.88 6.58 10.74
CA ALA A 117 -16.74 7.92 11.31
C ALA A 117 -16.51 8.98 10.23
N LEU A 118 -17.17 10.13 10.35
CA LEU A 118 -17.08 11.27 9.43
C LEU A 118 -16.12 12.37 9.94
N PHE A 119 -15.06 11.95 10.62
CA PHE A 119 -13.97 12.79 11.09
C PHE A 119 -12.66 12.00 11.01
N ASN A 120 -11.51 12.67 11.11
CA ASN A 120 -10.19 12.06 10.88
C ASN A 120 -10.08 11.40 9.49
N PHE A 121 -10.53 12.13 8.47
CA PHE A 121 -10.32 11.75 7.07
C PHE A 121 -8.84 11.56 6.78
N TYR A 122 -8.56 10.59 5.90
CA TYR A 122 -7.25 10.45 5.32
C TYR A 122 -6.83 11.77 4.66
N SER A 123 -5.53 12.06 4.73
CA SER A 123 -4.94 13.23 4.13
C SER A 123 -3.66 12.84 3.42
N ALA A 124 -3.51 13.29 2.17
CA ALA A 124 -2.30 13.05 1.38
C ALA A 124 -1.01 13.59 2.04
N LYS A 125 -1.12 14.43 3.09
CA LYS A 125 0.03 14.86 3.91
C LYS A 125 0.78 13.70 4.58
N PHE A 126 0.16 12.53 4.68
CA PHE A 126 0.76 11.34 5.30
C PHE A 126 1.68 10.57 4.34
N VAL A 127 1.57 10.82 3.03
CA VAL A 127 2.45 10.23 2.03
C VAL A 127 3.88 10.74 2.27
N THR A 128 4.85 9.83 2.23
CA THR A 128 6.26 10.23 2.33
C THR A 128 6.74 10.70 0.97
N TYR A 129 7.14 11.98 0.89
CA TYR A 129 7.60 12.62 -0.35
C TYR A 129 9.13 12.78 -0.38
N SER A 130 9.85 11.69 -0.13
CA SER A 130 11.32 11.68 -0.20
C SER A 130 11.81 12.06 -1.59
N ARG A 131 13.04 12.60 -1.68
CA ARG A 131 13.60 13.13 -2.95
C ARG A 131 14.78 12.34 -3.50
N ALA A 132 15.41 11.50 -2.69
CA ALA A 132 16.50 10.63 -3.10
C ALA A 132 15.99 9.19 -3.16
N LEU A 133 16.36 8.44 -4.21
CA LEU A 133 15.88 7.08 -4.44
C LEU A 133 16.18 6.14 -3.25
N VAL A 134 17.37 6.26 -2.65
CA VAL A 134 17.73 5.49 -1.46
C VAL A 134 16.77 5.78 -0.30
N CYS A 135 16.45 7.06 -0.06
CA CYS A 135 15.50 7.44 1.01
C CYS A 135 14.09 6.92 0.71
N MET A 136 13.64 6.96 -0.56
CA MET A 136 12.35 6.39 -0.96
C MET A 136 12.29 4.89 -0.65
N ALA A 137 13.31 4.13 -1.03
CA ALA A 137 13.39 2.71 -0.72
C ALA A 137 13.45 2.43 0.80
N GLU A 138 14.14 3.26 1.58
CA GLU A 138 14.11 3.17 3.06
C GLU A 138 12.73 3.46 3.64
N ASP A 139 12.00 4.39 3.04
CA ASP A 139 10.64 4.75 3.45
C ASP A 139 9.65 3.62 3.15
N ASP A 140 9.79 2.95 2.01
CA ASP A 140 8.94 1.82 1.61
C ASP A 140 9.21 0.58 2.46
N VAL A 141 10.49 0.24 2.71
CA VAL A 141 10.86 -0.82 3.69
C VAL A 141 10.27 -0.53 5.07
N ARG A 142 10.28 0.74 5.51
CA ARG A 142 9.71 1.13 6.80
C ARG A 142 8.18 1.02 6.81
N ALA A 143 7.53 1.38 5.72
CA ALA A 143 6.08 1.28 5.54
C ALA A 143 5.62 -0.18 5.64
N GLU A 144 6.24 -1.08 4.87
CA GLU A 144 5.95 -2.52 4.89
C GLU A 144 6.17 -3.13 6.28
N LYS A 145 7.30 -2.80 6.93
CA LYS A 145 7.56 -3.24 8.32
C LYS A 145 6.46 -2.75 9.27
N GLN A 146 5.89 -1.58 9.04
CA GLN A 146 4.80 -1.06 9.87
C GLN A 146 3.46 -1.75 9.58
N ALA A 147 3.16 -2.02 8.30
CA ALA A 147 1.98 -2.76 7.85
C ALA A 147 1.97 -4.19 8.40
N ILE A 148 3.07 -4.94 8.23
CA ILE A 148 3.29 -6.29 8.79
C ILE A 148 3.00 -6.30 10.29
N ARG A 149 3.61 -5.39 11.06
CA ARG A 149 3.37 -5.29 12.51
C ARG A 149 1.91 -4.94 12.82
N GLY A 150 1.26 -4.16 11.95
CA GLY A 150 -0.16 -3.84 12.04
C GLY A 150 -1.02 -5.08 11.93
N TYR A 151 -0.83 -5.85 10.86
CA TYR A 151 -1.56 -7.08 10.61
C TYR A 151 -1.30 -8.16 11.65
N GLU A 152 -0.05 -8.35 12.10
CA GLU A 152 0.27 -9.28 13.20
C GLU A 152 -0.50 -8.91 14.49
N ARG A 153 -0.59 -7.62 14.82
CA ARG A 153 -1.41 -7.17 15.95
C ARG A 153 -2.90 -7.44 15.74
N MET A 154 -3.42 -7.23 14.54
CA MET A 154 -4.82 -7.54 14.23
C MET A 154 -5.12 -9.03 14.45
N LEU A 155 -4.25 -9.93 13.98
CA LEU A 155 -4.43 -11.38 14.15
C LEU A 155 -4.46 -11.81 15.62
N CYS A 156 -3.67 -11.18 16.48
CA CYS A 156 -3.71 -11.39 17.93
C CYS A 156 -5.04 -10.95 18.56
N MET A 157 -5.71 -9.96 17.99
CA MET A 157 -6.95 -9.40 18.54
C MET A 157 -8.21 -10.06 17.98
N LEU A 158 -8.20 -10.42 16.69
CA LEU A 158 -9.37 -10.94 16.00
C LEU A 158 -9.88 -12.24 16.62
N ARG A 159 -11.22 -12.39 16.63
CA ARG A 159 -11.91 -13.62 17.05
C ARG A 159 -12.64 -14.28 15.89
N ASN A 160 -13.09 -13.49 14.92
CA ASN A 160 -13.78 -13.96 13.74
C ASN A 160 -12.79 -14.62 12.77
N GLN A 161 -12.92 -15.93 12.58
CA GLN A 161 -11.98 -16.72 11.78
C GLN A 161 -11.94 -16.28 10.31
N ARG A 162 -13.08 -15.92 9.72
CA ARG A 162 -13.14 -15.44 8.33
C ARG A 162 -12.40 -14.12 8.14
N VAL A 163 -12.48 -13.22 9.13
CA VAL A 163 -11.72 -11.96 9.10
C VAL A 163 -10.23 -12.23 9.30
N LYS A 164 -9.85 -13.23 10.12
CA LYS A 164 -8.44 -13.64 10.25
C LYS A 164 -7.88 -14.12 8.92
N GLU A 165 -8.61 -14.98 8.20
CA GLU A 165 -8.17 -15.50 6.89
C GLU A 165 -7.90 -14.37 5.89
N ILE A 166 -8.74 -13.33 5.87
CA ILE A 166 -8.53 -12.13 5.05
C ILE A 166 -7.22 -11.43 5.43
N ILE A 167 -7.00 -11.20 6.73
CA ILE A 167 -5.80 -10.52 7.22
C ILE A 167 -4.54 -11.37 7.03
N GLU A 168 -4.60 -12.68 7.24
CA GLU A 168 -3.49 -13.62 7.00
C GLU A 168 -3.09 -13.62 5.53
N ARG A 169 -4.07 -13.59 4.62
CA ARG A 169 -3.78 -13.51 3.19
C ARG A 169 -3.08 -12.21 2.83
N ILE A 170 -3.56 -11.06 3.30
CA ILE A 170 -2.89 -9.77 3.03
C ILE A 170 -1.47 -9.80 3.58
N LEU A 171 -1.29 -10.25 4.83
CA LEU A 171 0.02 -10.36 5.48
C LEU A 171 1.04 -11.22 4.70
N GLU A 172 0.58 -12.20 3.92
CA GLU A 172 1.46 -12.97 3.03
C GLU A 172 2.06 -12.11 1.91
N ASP A 173 1.27 -11.20 1.32
CA ASP A 173 1.72 -10.27 0.29
C ASP A 173 2.68 -9.22 0.88
N GLU A 174 2.37 -8.64 2.06
CA GLU A 174 3.24 -7.67 2.75
C GLU A 174 4.67 -8.20 2.98
N ARG A 175 4.80 -9.50 3.29
CA ARG A 175 6.13 -10.11 3.48
C ARG A 175 6.90 -10.21 2.17
N MET A 176 6.22 -10.44 1.06
CA MET A 176 6.82 -10.43 -0.28
C MET A 176 7.19 -9.01 -0.71
N HIS A 177 6.31 -8.03 -0.45
CA HIS A 177 6.57 -6.62 -0.71
C HIS A 177 7.81 -6.14 0.05
N LEU A 178 7.90 -6.46 1.34
CA LEU A 178 9.06 -6.12 2.16
C LEU A 178 10.36 -6.67 1.56
N ALA A 179 10.37 -7.94 1.17
CA ALA A 179 11.55 -8.56 0.57
C ALA A 179 11.97 -7.83 -0.73
N ALA A 180 11.01 -7.50 -1.59
CA ALA A 180 11.28 -6.78 -2.83
C ALA A 180 11.84 -5.37 -2.57
N PHE A 181 11.30 -4.63 -1.60
CA PHE A 181 11.83 -3.31 -1.25
C PHE A 181 13.21 -3.39 -0.58
N GLU A 182 13.49 -4.43 0.22
CA GLU A 182 14.82 -4.66 0.79
C GLU A 182 15.86 -4.96 -0.31
N ASP A 183 15.48 -5.72 -1.35
CA ASP A 183 16.33 -5.99 -2.52
C ASP A 183 16.62 -4.72 -3.33
N ILE A 184 15.61 -3.87 -3.56
CA ILE A 184 15.78 -2.55 -4.20
C ILE A 184 16.74 -1.70 -3.36
N LEU A 185 16.52 -1.61 -2.06
CA LEU A 185 17.35 -0.81 -1.15
C LEU A 185 18.81 -1.30 -1.13
N HIS A 186 19.02 -2.62 -1.10
CA HIS A 186 20.35 -3.21 -1.14
C HIS A 186 21.06 -2.87 -2.45
N SER A 187 20.36 -2.99 -3.57
CA SER A 187 20.89 -2.70 -4.91
C SER A 187 21.28 -1.23 -5.09
N LEU A 188 20.56 -0.30 -4.46
CA LEU A 188 20.89 1.13 -4.50
C LEU A 188 22.07 1.54 -3.61
N LYS A 189 22.43 0.71 -2.62
CA LYS A 189 23.51 0.98 -1.65
C LYS A 189 24.82 0.25 -1.99
N SER A 190 24.78 -0.67 -2.95
CA SER A 190 25.94 -1.42 -3.44
C SER A 190 26.74 -0.61 -4.44
#